data_AF-A0A7C1KFV6-F1
#
_entry.id   AF-A0A7C1KFV6-F1
#
_cell.length_a   1.000
_cell.length_b   1.000
_cell.length_c   1.000
_cell.angle_alpha   90.00
_cell.angle_beta   90.00
_cell.angle_gamma   90.00
#
_symmetry.space_group_name_H-M   'P 1'
#
loop_
_entity.id
_entity.type
_entity.pdbx_description
1 polymer ?
#
loop_
_entity_poly.entity_id
_entity_poly.type
_entity_poly.pdbx_seq_one_letter_code
_entity_poly.pdbx_strand_id
1 'polypeptide(L)' 'HTIIFTTLGETLELVHKGHSRDSYARGALLAAKYLANRPAGRYTMDDVLGLS' A
#
# COMPACT_ATOMS: atom_id res chain seq x y z
N HIS A 1 7.63 9.62 1.92
CA HIS A 1 8.31 9.29 0.65
C HIS A 1 7.71 10.12 -0.46
N THR A 2 8.53 10.67 -1.33
CA THR A 2 8.08 11.47 -2.48
C THR A 2 8.73 10.94 -3.73
N ILE A 3 7.93 10.70 -4.76
CA ILE A 3 8.39 10.40 -6.13
C ILE A 3 8.01 11.60 -6.97
N ILE A 4 8.96 12.13 -7.74
CA ILE A 4 8.77 13.33 -8.55
C ILE A 4 8.99 12.95 -10.01
N PHE A 5 8.03 13.32 -10.86
CA PHE A 5 8.13 13.26 -12.31
C PHE A 5 8.06 14.69 -12.85
N THR A 6 9.07 15.12 -13.59
CA THR A 6 9.16 16.51 -14.09
C THR A 6 9.45 16.50 -15.58
N THR A 7 8.79 17.39 -16.32
CA THR A 7 9.05 17.68 -17.73
C THR A 7 9.13 19.20 -17.93
N LEU A 8 9.31 19.69 -19.17
CA LEU A 8 9.36 21.12 -19.42
C LEU A 8 7.96 21.75 -19.19
N GLY A 9 7.82 22.51 -18.10
CA GLY A 9 6.61 23.26 -17.79
C GLY A 9 5.64 22.57 -16.82
N GLU A 10 5.93 21.36 -16.35
CA GLU A 10 5.07 20.66 -15.39
C GLU A 10 5.83 19.69 -14.46
N THR A 11 5.22 19.44 -13.30
CA THR A 11 5.69 18.50 -12.28
C THR A 11 4.51 17.74 -11.71
N LEU A 12 4.63 16.42 -11.66
CA LEU A 12 3.73 15.52 -10.93
C LEU A 12 4.48 14.93 -9.73
N GLU A 13 3.91 15.07 -8.54
CA GLU A 13 4.45 14.50 -7.31
C GLU A 13 3.52 13.44 -6.72
N LEU A 14 4.09 12.27 -6.42
CA LEU A 14 3.43 11.22 -5.66
C LEU A 14 4.00 11.21 -4.24
N VAL A 15 3.19 11.58 -3.26
CA VAL A 15 3.65 11.79 -1.87
C VAL A 15 2.96 10.84 -0.89
N HIS A 16 3.74 10.02 -0.18
CA HIS A 16 3.32 9.26 0.99
C HIS A 16 3.82 9.91 2.28
N LYS A 17 2.91 10.38 3.14
CA LYS A 17 3.22 10.90 4.48
C LYS A 17 2.62 10.00 5.56
N GLY A 18 3.46 9.43 6.42
CA GLY A 18 3.05 8.70 7.60
C GLY A 18 3.14 9.58 8.85
N HIS A 19 2.03 9.83 9.52
CA HIS A 19 1.98 10.65 10.74
C HIS A 19 2.04 9.82 12.03
N SER A 20 1.66 8.55 11.97
CA SER A 20 1.74 7.59 13.05
C SER A 20 1.95 6.18 12.47
N ARG A 21 2.04 5.17 13.34
CA ARG A 21 2.16 3.76 12.93
C ARG A 21 0.81 3.08 12.67
N ASP A 22 -0.30 3.79 12.87
CA ASP A 22 -1.65 3.23 12.81
C ASP A 22 -2.00 2.73 11.41
N SER A 23 -1.46 3.35 10.36
CA SER A 23 -1.65 2.91 8.97
C SER A 23 -1.15 1.48 8.76
N TYR A 24 0.02 1.14 9.32
CA TYR A 24 0.58 -0.20 9.24
C TYR A 24 -0.24 -1.21 10.06
N ALA A 25 -0.68 -0.82 11.25
CA ALA A 25 -1.52 -1.67 12.10
C ALA A 25 -2.87 -1.99 11.43
N ARG A 26 -3.52 -0.99 10.82
CA ARG A 26 -4.74 -1.19 10.02
C ARG A 26 -4.50 -2.09 8.82
N GLY A 27 -3.38 -1.90 8.10
CA GLY A 27 -2.98 -2.78 6.99
C GLY A 27 -2.81 -4.23 7.42
N ALA A 28 -2.14 -4.48 8.56
CA ALA A 28 -1.98 -5.83 9.11
C ALA A 28 -3.31 -6.47 9.51
N LEU A 29 -4.25 -5.71 10.10
CA LEU A 29 -5.59 -6.20 10.42
C LEU A 29 -6.40 -6.55 9.16
N LEU A 30 -6.26 -5.76 8.08
CA LEU A 30 -6.88 -6.07 6.79
C LEU A 30 -6.28 -7.34 6.18
N ALA A 31 -4.96 -7.48 6.19
CA ALA A 31 -4.29 -8.70 5.72
C ALA A 31 -4.72 -9.93 6.53
N ALA A 32 -4.83 -9.84 7.85
CA ALA A 32 -5.31 -10.93 8.69
C ALA A 32 -6.75 -11.35 8.33
N LYS A 33 -7.65 -10.39 8.10
CA LYS A 33 -9.02 -10.67 7.63
C LYS A 33 -9.03 -11.31 6.25
N TYR A 34 -8.20 -10.83 5.34
CA TYR A 34 -8.05 -11.39 4.00
C TYR A 34 -7.59 -12.85 4.03
N LEU A 35 -6.61 -13.18 4.87
CA LEU A 35 -6.02 -14.52 4.96
C LEU A 35 -6.94 -15.56 5.62
N ALA A 36 -7.94 -15.14 6.39
CA ALA A 36 -8.78 -16.05 7.19
C ALA A 36 -9.43 -17.19 6.39
N ASN A 37 -9.66 -17.00 5.08
CA ASN A 37 -10.28 -18.00 4.21
C ASN A 37 -9.42 -18.32 2.96
N ARG A 38 -8.10 -18.15 3.06
CA ARG A 38 -7.18 -18.36 1.93
C ARG A 38 -6.37 -19.65 2.11
N PRO A 39 -6.10 -20.39 1.02
CA PRO A 39 -5.20 -21.54 1.08
C PRO A 39 -3.78 -21.09 1.43
N ALA A 40 -2.96 -22.02 1.91
CA ALA A 40 -1.54 -21.77 2.17
C ALA A 40 -0.85 -21.24 0.91
N GLY A 41 -0.11 -20.15 1.05
CA GLY A 41 0.54 -19.46 -0.06
C GLY A 41 1.25 -18.21 0.42
N ARG A 42 2.01 -17.58 -0.47
CA ARG A 42 2.66 -16.30 -0.21
C ARG A 42 1.82 -15.20 -0.83
N TYR A 43 1.30 -14.32 0.01
CA TYR A 43 0.48 -13.18 -0.38
C TYR A 43 1.21 -11.87 -0.06
N THR A 44 0.85 -10.83 -0.78
CA THR A 44 1.36 -9.47 -0.66
C THR A 44 0.21 -8.51 -0.34
N MET A 45 0.51 -7.24 -0.08
CA MET A 45 -0.55 -6.24 0.07
C MET A 45 -1.29 -5.95 -1.24
N ASP A 46 -0.71 -6.23 -2.40
CA ASP A 46 -1.40 -6.07 -3.69
C ASP A 46 -2.55 -7.07 -3.81
N ASP A 47 -2.35 -8.32 -3.34
CA ASP A 47 -3.40 -9.34 -3.25
C ASP A 47 -4.53 -8.93 -2.29
N VAL A 48 -4.18 -8.31 -1.16
CA VAL A 48 -5.12 -7.84 -0.14
C VAL A 48 -5.93 -6.65 -0.65
N LEU A 49 -5.32 -5.77 -1.45
CA LEU A 49 -5.93 -4.55 -1.98
C LEU A 49 -6.56 -4.72 -3.37
N GLY A 50 -6.31 -5.85 -4.05
CA GLY A 50 -6.84 -6.13 -5.39
C GLY A 50 -6.21 -5.28 -6.49
N LEU A 51 -4.90 -5.03 -6.40
CA LEU A 51 -4.17 -4.11 -7.30
C LEU A 51 -3.35 -4.82 -8.40
N SER A 52 -3.54 -6.13 -8.56
CA SER A 52 -2.89 -6.99 -9.57
C SER A 52 -3.89 -7.67 -10.48
#